data_AF-A0A3M9MGC5-F1
#
_entry.id   AF-A0A3M9MGC5-F1
#
_cell.length_a   1.000
_cell.length_b   1.000
_cell.length_c   1.000
_cell.angle_alpha   90.00
_cell.angle_beta   90.00
_cell.angle_gamma   90.00
#
_symmetry.space_group_name_H-M   'P 1'
#
loop_
_entity.id
_entity.type
_entity.pdbx_description
1 polymer ?
#
loop_
_entity_poly.entity_id
_entity_poly.type
_entity_poly.pdbx_seq_one_letter_code
_entity_poly.pdbx_strand_id
1 'polypeptide(L)'
;MGNYGNTIDRWYHRSAVVLWPANQAFSNRAEANPAWALDAIQRSIDTGDLAQARADAVSLQRFWRQVDPASIGSALCVAGGLADPTAASVVLAPYQLETVTGEDAEPLAAAVTAYGDAWWTALLDQWDKAGYYGGQGRDDWCGTTLPQVCRALIDHGSPTAADILAGRMWQQVWRQARAALNSQHPGHRAAGLTKLGPALASLVQCSPPELGETIVAQLRDADDTITPLLVAVLRASRLRATSTVSAISQDCWERLVRQLAQPERADDWSISWSGCGCADCQRFAGFLGSPTERTLDWPLAQRRRQHIHQLIDRAGLPVTHVTRRKGSPYVLVLTETDELFAREASDRHEAEAALMWVVSAFG
;
A
#
# COMPACT_ATOMS: atom_id res chain seq x y z
N MET A 1 -30.18 22.89 -17.10
CA MET A 1 -30.23 24.28 -17.62
C MET A 1 -29.52 25.15 -16.61
N GLY A 2 -28.37 25.72 -16.97
CA GLY A 2 -27.51 26.50 -16.06
C GLY A 2 -27.94 27.95 -15.94
N ASN A 3 -27.52 28.62 -14.87
CA ASN A 3 -27.85 30.00 -14.57
C ASN A 3 -27.01 30.95 -15.45
N TYR A 4 -27.65 31.68 -16.38
CA TYR A 4 -27.01 32.64 -17.31
C TYR A 4 -26.80 34.04 -16.72
N GLY A 5 -26.84 34.15 -15.38
CA GLY A 5 -26.87 35.44 -14.67
C GLY A 5 -25.61 36.32 -14.83
N ASN A 6 -24.53 35.82 -15.43
CA ASN A 6 -23.34 36.63 -15.75
C ASN A 6 -23.29 37.15 -17.19
N THR A 7 -24.31 36.87 -18.02
CA THR A 7 -24.37 37.31 -19.43
C THR A 7 -25.47 38.36 -19.63
N ILE A 8 -25.23 39.33 -20.51
CA ILE A 8 -26.17 40.44 -20.81
C ILE A 8 -27.26 40.00 -21.82
N ASP A 9 -27.21 38.76 -22.29
CA ASP A 9 -28.01 38.27 -23.41
C ASP A 9 -29.48 37.96 -23.07
N ARG A 10 -29.89 38.09 -21.79
CA ARG A 10 -31.24 37.74 -21.34
C ARG A 10 -31.82 38.71 -20.32
N TRP A 11 -33.12 38.98 -20.46
CA TRP A 11 -33.92 39.75 -19.51
C TRP A 11 -34.62 38.82 -18.52
N TYR A 12 -34.43 39.05 -17.22
CA TYR A 12 -35.06 38.26 -16.16
C TYR A 12 -36.29 39.00 -15.61
N HIS A 13 -37.45 38.34 -15.60
CA HIS A 13 -38.69 38.92 -15.07
C HIS A 13 -38.70 39.06 -13.53
N ARG A 14 -37.87 38.29 -12.83
CA ARG A 14 -37.68 38.34 -11.36
C ARG A 14 -36.23 38.07 -11.03
N SER A 15 -35.67 38.88 -10.13
CA SER A 15 -34.28 38.77 -9.66
C SER A 15 -34.29 38.63 -8.14
N ALA A 16 -33.44 37.76 -7.61
CA ALA A 16 -33.15 37.71 -6.18
C ALA A 16 -31.70 38.18 -5.97
N VAL A 17 -31.51 39.21 -5.18
CA VAL A 17 -30.19 39.63 -4.71
C VAL A 17 -29.98 39.03 -3.34
N VAL A 18 -28.94 38.21 -3.19
CA VAL A 18 -28.57 37.66 -1.89
C VAL A 18 -27.42 38.50 -1.34
N LEU A 19 -27.69 39.21 -0.24
CA LEU A 19 -26.70 40.00 0.50
C LEU A 19 -26.24 39.19 1.70
N TRP A 20 -24.94 38.99 1.80
CA TRP A 20 -24.33 38.28 2.92
C TRP A 20 -23.66 39.30 3.86
N PRO A 21 -23.62 39.02 5.17
CA PRO A 21 -22.81 39.79 6.10
C PRO A 21 -21.34 39.84 5.65
N ALA A 22 -20.67 40.99 5.86
CA ALA A 22 -19.28 41.18 5.44
C ALA A 22 -18.32 40.12 6.02
N ASN A 23 -18.60 39.61 7.23
CA ASN A 23 -17.82 38.56 7.88
C ASN A 23 -17.99 37.16 7.27
N GLN A 24 -18.89 36.97 6.29
CA GLN A 24 -19.03 35.72 5.51
C GLN A 24 -18.46 35.83 4.09
N ALA A 25 -17.93 37.00 3.72
CA ALA A 25 -17.45 37.26 2.36
C ALA A 25 -16.34 36.29 1.93
N PHE A 26 -15.43 35.95 2.85
CA PHE A 26 -14.38 34.98 2.59
C PHE A 26 -14.98 33.57 2.38
N SER A 27 -15.70 33.03 3.36
CA SER A 27 -16.22 31.66 3.32
C SER A 27 -17.07 31.39 2.07
N ASN A 28 -17.96 32.31 1.70
CA ASN A 28 -18.83 32.13 0.52
C ASN A 28 -18.03 32.08 -0.80
N ARG A 29 -16.93 32.83 -0.90
CA ARG A 29 -16.05 32.80 -2.08
C ARG A 29 -15.12 31.59 -2.08
N ALA A 30 -14.59 31.25 -0.90
CA ALA A 30 -13.71 30.12 -0.70
C ALA A 30 -14.41 28.79 -1.02
N GLU A 31 -15.68 28.64 -0.65
CA GLU A 31 -16.50 27.47 -0.98
C GLU A 31 -16.68 27.31 -2.51
N ALA A 32 -16.83 28.42 -3.23
CA ALA A 32 -16.98 28.40 -4.68
C ALA A 32 -15.65 28.26 -5.44
N ASN A 33 -14.53 28.70 -4.85
CA ASN A 33 -13.20 28.66 -5.47
C ASN A 33 -12.11 28.40 -4.41
N PRO A 34 -11.74 27.11 -4.19
CA PRO A 34 -10.71 26.73 -3.24
C PRO A 34 -9.33 27.32 -3.53
N ALA A 35 -8.93 27.44 -4.81
CA ALA A 35 -7.63 28.01 -5.17
C ALA A 35 -7.53 29.49 -4.76
N TRP A 36 -8.60 30.25 -5.02
CA TRP A 36 -8.70 31.64 -4.56
C TRP A 36 -8.61 31.77 -3.03
N ALA A 37 -9.14 30.79 -2.28
CA ALA A 37 -9.08 30.80 -0.83
C ALA A 37 -7.63 30.74 -0.33
N LEU A 38 -6.81 29.84 -0.91
CA LEU A 38 -5.38 29.73 -0.59
C LEU A 38 -4.64 31.02 -0.96
N ASP A 39 -4.86 31.57 -2.15
CA ASP A 39 -4.25 32.84 -2.58
C ASP A 39 -4.66 34.04 -1.71
N ALA A 40 -5.89 34.06 -1.21
CA ALA A 40 -6.37 35.10 -0.31
C ALA A 40 -5.70 35.01 1.06
N ILE A 41 -5.58 33.81 1.64
CA ILE A 41 -4.89 33.60 2.91
C ILE A 41 -3.40 33.93 2.75
N GLN A 42 -2.76 33.49 1.66
CA GLN A 42 -1.35 33.78 1.39
C GLN A 42 -1.09 35.29 1.30
N ARG A 43 -1.95 36.05 0.62
CA ARG A 43 -1.81 37.53 0.58
C ARG A 43 -1.93 38.17 1.97
N SER A 44 -2.81 37.68 2.83
CA SER A 44 -2.90 38.16 4.22
C SER A 44 -1.61 37.86 4.99
N ILE A 45 -1.00 36.69 4.79
CA ILE A 45 0.31 36.33 5.34
C ILE A 45 1.39 37.29 4.84
N ASP A 46 1.47 37.52 3.52
CA ASP A 46 2.49 38.36 2.89
C ASP A 46 2.41 39.82 3.37
N THR A 47 1.21 40.30 3.69
CA THR A 47 0.99 41.64 4.25
C THR A 47 1.18 41.72 5.77
N GLY A 48 1.43 40.59 6.43
CA GLY A 48 1.63 40.49 7.88
C GLY A 48 0.35 40.43 8.72
N ASP A 49 -0.84 40.38 8.10
CA ASP A 49 -2.11 40.22 8.81
C ASP A 49 -2.40 38.74 9.15
N LEU A 50 -1.58 38.21 10.06
CA LEU A 50 -1.71 36.82 10.52
C LEU A 50 -3.02 36.55 11.26
N ALA A 51 -3.61 37.57 11.89
CA ALA A 51 -4.89 37.41 12.59
C ALA A 51 -6.01 37.11 11.59
N GLN A 52 -6.10 37.86 10.49
CA GLN A 52 -7.05 37.61 9.43
C GLN A 52 -6.76 36.27 8.73
N ALA A 53 -5.49 36.00 8.40
CA ALA A 53 -5.10 34.75 7.75
C ALA A 53 -5.54 33.50 8.55
N ARG A 54 -5.31 33.51 9.87
CA ARG A 54 -5.73 32.41 10.77
C ARG A 54 -7.24 32.29 10.88
N ALA A 55 -7.95 33.42 10.98
CA ALA A 55 -9.42 33.42 11.03
C ALA A 55 -10.03 32.83 9.76
N ASP A 56 -9.51 33.23 8.60
CA ASP A 56 -9.94 32.73 7.29
C ASP A 56 -9.64 31.23 7.15
N ALA A 57 -8.42 30.80 7.50
CA ALA A 57 -8.01 29.39 7.49
C ALA A 57 -8.91 28.52 8.38
N VAL A 58 -9.20 28.94 9.62
CA VAL A 58 -10.10 28.18 10.52
C VAL A 58 -11.52 28.12 9.96
N SER A 59 -11.99 29.18 9.29
CA SER A 59 -13.34 29.21 8.70
C SER A 59 -13.56 28.13 7.63
N LEU A 60 -12.48 27.70 6.96
CA LEU A 60 -12.51 26.65 5.93
C LEU A 60 -13.07 25.33 6.47
N GLN A 61 -12.83 24.99 7.75
CA GLN A 61 -13.18 23.71 8.37
C GLN A 61 -14.61 23.22 8.08
N ARG A 62 -15.56 24.16 7.86
CA ARG A 62 -16.97 23.87 7.62
C ARG A 62 -17.25 23.24 6.25
N PHE A 63 -16.48 23.61 5.23
CA PHE A 63 -16.73 23.23 3.82
C PHE A 63 -15.50 22.68 3.10
N TRP A 64 -14.33 22.71 3.73
CA TRP A 64 -13.05 22.27 3.17
C TRP A 64 -12.95 20.74 3.12
N ARG A 65 -13.53 20.15 2.06
CA ARG A 65 -13.65 18.70 1.89
C ARG A 65 -13.04 18.20 0.59
N GLN A 66 -13.32 18.89 -0.52
CA GLN A 66 -12.84 18.52 -1.85
C GLN A 66 -12.01 19.66 -2.40
N VAL A 67 -10.71 19.41 -2.52
CA VAL A 67 -9.73 20.32 -3.08
C VAL A 67 -9.05 19.63 -4.26
N ASP A 68 -8.45 20.42 -5.15
CA ASP A 68 -7.59 19.88 -6.19
C ASP A 68 -6.30 19.34 -5.54
N PRO A 69 -5.96 18.04 -5.66
CA PRO A 69 -4.72 17.50 -5.12
C PRO A 69 -3.46 18.25 -5.58
N ALA A 70 -3.47 18.82 -6.79
CA ALA A 70 -2.34 19.58 -7.33
C ALA A 70 -2.06 20.89 -6.57
N SER A 71 -3.01 21.36 -5.75
CA SER A 71 -2.86 22.57 -4.93
C SER A 71 -2.14 22.36 -3.59
N ILE A 72 -1.65 21.14 -3.32
CA ILE A 72 -0.97 20.81 -2.05
C ILE A 72 0.22 21.74 -1.76
N GLY A 73 1.03 22.08 -2.77
CA GLY A 73 2.16 23.00 -2.59
C GLY A 73 1.72 24.36 -2.08
N SER A 74 0.68 24.96 -2.68
CA SER A 74 0.08 26.22 -2.19
C SER A 74 -0.47 26.09 -0.78
N ALA A 75 -1.12 24.96 -0.46
CA ALA A 75 -1.66 24.71 0.87
C ALA A 75 -0.54 24.55 1.92
N LEU A 76 0.59 23.94 1.58
CA LEU A 76 1.76 23.83 2.45
C LEU A 76 2.43 25.20 2.70
N CYS A 77 2.56 26.04 1.67
CA CYS A 77 3.04 27.42 1.82
C CYS A 77 2.15 28.22 2.79
N VAL A 78 0.82 28.15 2.59
CA VAL A 78 -0.14 28.78 3.49
C VAL A 78 -0.01 28.21 4.90
N ALA A 79 0.02 26.89 5.05
CA ALA A 79 0.15 26.23 6.34
C ALA A 79 1.41 26.65 7.09
N GLY A 80 2.56 26.76 6.42
CA GLY A 80 3.81 27.23 7.01
C GLY A 80 3.76 28.70 7.44
N GLY A 81 3.11 29.56 6.65
CA GLY A 81 3.03 31.00 6.92
C GLY A 81 2.04 31.40 8.03
N LEU A 82 1.11 30.53 8.42
CA LEU A 82 0.11 30.82 9.45
C LEU A 82 0.71 30.95 10.86
N ALA A 83 1.85 30.30 11.12
CA ALA A 83 2.45 30.20 12.47
C ALA A 83 1.42 29.81 13.55
N ASP A 84 0.47 28.93 13.19
CA ASP A 84 -0.56 28.38 14.07
C ASP A 84 -0.85 26.93 13.66
N PRO A 85 -0.52 25.93 14.51
CA PRO A 85 -0.64 24.52 14.14
C PRO A 85 -2.09 24.10 13.93
N THR A 86 -3.05 24.74 14.59
CA THR A 86 -4.48 24.39 14.47
C THR A 86 -5.02 24.84 13.11
N ALA A 87 -4.74 26.08 12.72
CA ALA A 87 -5.13 26.64 11.42
C ALA A 87 -4.42 25.90 10.28
N ALA A 88 -3.13 25.58 10.44
CA ALA A 88 -2.37 24.79 9.48
C ALA A 88 -3.01 23.41 9.23
N SER A 89 -3.40 22.70 10.30
CA SER A 89 -4.09 21.40 10.18
C SER A 89 -5.45 21.51 9.48
N VAL A 90 -6.18 22.62 9.64
CA VAL A 90 -7.43 22.85 8.90
C VAL A 90 -7.17 22.98 7.40
N VAL A 91 -6.16 23.75 7.01
CA VAL A 91 -5.79 23.96 5.59
C VAL A 91 -5.36 22.64 4.93
N LEU A 92 -4.59 21.81 5.64
CA LEU A 92 -4.07 20.54 5.11
C LEU A 92 -5.03 19.34 5.26
N ALA A 93 -6.15 19.53 5.96
CA ALA A 93 -7.13 18.48 6.27
C ALA A 93 -7.65 17.64 5.09
N PRO A 94 -7.94 18.21 3.90
CA PRO A 94 -8.57 17.45 2.81
C PRO A 94 -7.57 16.71 1.92
N TYR A 95 -6.27 16.95 2.10
CA TYR A 95 -5.21 16.29 1.34
C TYR A 95 -4.86 14.93 1.94
N GLN A 96 -3.94 14.23 1.30
CA GLN A 96 -3.43 12.94 1.75
C GLN A 96 -1.92 12.89 1.57
N LEU A 97 -1.26 11.93 2.22
CA LEU A 97 0.18 11.76 2.06
C LEU A 97 0.55 11.54 0.59
N GLU A 98 -0.29 10.79 -0.14
CA GLU A 98 -0.13 10.45 -1.55
C GLU A 98 -0.23 11.65 -2.50
N THR A 99 -0.77 12.78 -2.04
CA THR A 99 -0.82 14.01 -2.86
C THR A 99 0.49 14.76 -2.83
N VAL A 100 1.33 14.55 -1.81
CA VAL A 100 2.64 15.20 -1.67
C VAL A 100 3.59 14.65 -2.73
N THR A 101 4.23 15.52 -3.49
CA THR A 101 5.26 15.16 -4.47
C THR A 101 6.66 15.51 -3.97
N GLY A 102 7.68 15.25 -4.78
CA GLY A 102 9.05 15.69 -4.48
C GLY A 102 9.20 17.21 -4.37
N GLU A 103 8.41 17.98 -5.11
CA GLU A 103 8.44 19.45 -5.10
C GLU A 103 7.86 20.03 -3.79
N ASP A 104 6.97 19.26 -3.14
CA ASP A 104 6.29 19.64 -1.91
C ASP A 104 7.08 19.27 -0.63
N ALA A 105 8.19 18.54 -0.79
CA ALA A 105 8.94 17.97 0.33
C ALA A 105 9.57 19.04 1.22
N GLU A 106 10.14 20.11 0.64
CA GLU A 106 10.75 21.21 1.38
C GLU A 106 9.71 22.07 2.13
N PRO A 107 8.61 22.54 1.51
CA PRO A 107 7.52 23.21 2.22
C PRO A 107 6.91 22.37 3.35
N LEU A 108 6.73 21.06 3.14
CA LEU A 108 6.26 20.15 4.18
C LEU A 108 7.25 20.05 5.34
N ALA A 109 8.54 19.89 5.03
CA ALA A 109 9.57 19.79 6.04
C ALA A 109 9.67 21.06 6.88
N ALA A 110 9.63 22.24 6.27
CA ALA A 110 9.61 23.52 6.96
C ALA A 110 8.41 23.65 7.92
N ALA A 111 7.21 23.23 7.49
CA ALA A 111 6.03 23.21 8.35
C ALA A 111 6.18 22.24 9.53
N VAL A 112 6.72 21.04 9.30
CA VAL A 112 6.99 20.06 10.36
C VAL A 112 8.01 20.59 11.36
N THR A 113 9.09 21.24 10.90
CA THR A 113 10.08 21.86 11.79
C THR A 113 9.46 22.98 12.63
N ALA A 114 8.56 23.78 12.05
CA ALA A 114 7.89 24.87 12.75
C ALA A 114 6.90 24.40 13.82
N TYR A 115 6.18 23.29 13.57
CA TYR A 115 5.09 22.82 14.44
C TYR A 115 5.44 21.60 15.31
N GLY A 116 6.52 20.89 15.00
CA GLY A 116 7.06 19.77 15.76
C GLY A 116 6.39 18.41 15.54
N ASP A 117 7.00 17.37 16.10
CA ASP A 117 6.66 15.96 15.86
C ASP A 117 5.22 15.58 16.28
N ALA A 118 4.69 16.22 17.32
CA ALA A 118 3.32 15.98 17.80
C ALA A 118 2.28 16.43 16.76
N TRP A 119 2.51 17.59 16.12
CA TRP A 119 1.68 18.07 15.04
C TRP A 119 1.78 17.18 13.80
N TRP A 120 3.01 16.78 13.44
CA TRP A 120 3.25 15.88 12.32
C TRP A 120 2.53 14.55 12.48
N THR A 121 2.62 13.94 13.66
CA THR A 121 1.91 12.69 13.99
C THR A 121 0.40 12.86 13.87
N ALA A 122 -0.16 13.96 14.37
CA ALA A 122 -1.59 14.23 14.28
C ALA A 122 -2.07 14.46 12.84
N LEU A 123 -1.27 15.14 12.00
CA LEU A 123 -1.56 15.34 10.58
C LEU A 123 -1.57 13.99 9.83
N LEU A 124 -0.57 13.16 10.07
CA LEU A 124 -0.49 11.80 9.55
C LEU A 124 -1.72 10.95 9.95
N ASP A 125 -2.15 11.01 11.22
CA ASP A 125 -3.37 10.34 11.70
C ASP A 125 -4.64 10.83 11.02
N GLN A 126 -4.69 12.12 10.70
CA GLN A 126 -5.81 12.69 9.96
C GLN A 126 -5.85 12.21 8.50
N TRP A 127 -4.71 12.22 7.81
CA TRP A 127 -4.61 11.75 6.43
C TRP A 127 -4.92 10.26 6.29
N ASP A 128 -4.51 9.44 7.26
CA ASP A 128 -4.86 8.01 7.28
C ASP A 128 -6.37 7.77 7.41
N LYS A 129 -7.06 8.55 8.25
CA LYS A 129 -8.53 8.45 8.39
C LYS A 129 -9.26 8.83 7.10
N ALA A 130 -8.76 9.82 6.36
CA ALA A 130 -9.33 10.24 5.09
C ALA A 130 -9.14 9.19 3.98
N GLY A 131 -8.01 8.47 4.00
CA GLY A 131 -7.63 7.47 2.99
C GLY A 131 -8.49 6.20 2.94
N TYR A 132 -9.27 5.89 3.99
CA TYR A 132 -10.12 4.69 4.07
C TYR A 132 -11.20 4.59 2.97
N TYR A 133 -11.49 5.69 2.25
CA TYR A 133 -12.51 5.74 1.20
C TYR A 133 -11.96 5.90 -0.23
N GLY A 134 -10.64 5.92 -0.44
CA GLY A 134 -10.11 6.18 -1.80
C GLY A 134 -8.59 6.12 -2.03
N GLY A 135 -7.76 5.69 -1.07
CA GLY A 135 -6.30 5.67 -1.25
C GLY A 135 -5.79 4.57 -2.19
N GLN A 136 -5.88 4.76 -3.50
CA GLN A 136 -5.06 4.03 -4.47
C GLN A 136 -3.72 4.75 -4.63
N GLY A 137 -2.61 4.00 -4.70
CA GLY A 137 -1.30 4.55 -5.04
C GLY A 137 -0.32 4.78 -3.90
N ARG A 138 -0.65 4.44 -2.64
CA ARG A 138 0.31 4.60 -1.53
C ARG A 138 1.58 3.78 -1.67
N ASP A 139 1.49 2.57 -2.23
CA ASP A 139 2.67 1.74 -2.52
C ASP A 139 3.57 2.42 -3.56
N ASP A 140 2.97 3.00 -4.60
CA ASP A 140 3.68 3.70 -5.66
C ASP A 140 4.31 5.00 -5.13
N TRP A 141 3.59 5.74 -4.28
CA TRP A 141 4.11 6.91 -3.58
C TRP A 141 5.31 6.55 -2.68
N CYS A 142 5.19 5.46 -1.92
CA CYS A 142 6.28 4.95 -1.08
C CYS A 142 7.50 4.57 -1.94
N GLY A 143 7.27 3.95 -3.10
CA GLY A 143 8.32 3.55 -4.04
C GLY A 143 9.02 4.67 -4.80
N THR A 144 8.49 5.91 -4.76
CA THR A 144 8.97 7.01 -5.63
C THR A 144 9.26 8.31 -4.89
N THR A 145 8.41 8.68 -3.92
CA THR A 145 8.39 10.00 -3.30
C THR A 145 8.87 9.98 -1.85
N LEU A 146 8.64 8.88 -1.12
CA LEU A 146 9.06 8.74 0.28
C LEU A 146 10.54 9.13 0.52
N PRO A 147 11.53 8.66 -0.28
CA PRO A 147 12.93 9.02 -0.03
C PRO A 147 13.21 10.52 -0.15
N GLN A 148 12.44 11.24 -0.96
CA GLN A 148 12.58 12.69 -1.16
C GLN A 148 12.02 13.43 0.06
N VAL A 149 10.85 13.03 0.55
CA VAL A 149 10.24 13.59 1.76
C VAL A 149 11.07 13.32 3.00
N CYS A 150 11.52 12.08 3.22
CA CYS A 150 12.41 11.76 4.35
C CYS A 150 13.70 12.57 4.30
N ARG A 151 14.30 12.75 3.12
CA ARG A 151 15.50 13.58 2.97
C ARG A 151 15.22 15.04 3.31
N ALA A 152 14.14 15.62 2.78
CA ALA A 152 13.80 17.02 3.07
C ALA A 152 13.57 17.25 4.57
N LEU A 153 12.90 16.32 5.26
CA LEU A 153 12.70 16.36 6.71
C LEU A 153 14.03 16.34 7.48
N ILE A 154 14.97 15.46 7.09
CA ILE A 154 16.30 15.40 7.70
C ILE A 154 17.08 16.70 7.44
N ASP A 155 17.10 17.17 6.19
CA ASP A 155 17.85 18.36 5.78
C ASP A 155 17.32 19.64 6.46
N HIS A 156 16.04 19.68 6.82
CA HIS A 156 15.41 20.77 7.59
C HIS A 156 15.54 20.62 9.12
N GLY A 157 16.27 19.61 9.60
CA GLY A 157 16.50 19.42 11.04
C GLY A 157 15.35 18.72 11.77
N SER A 158 14.53 17.95 11.06
CA SER A 158 13.46 17.11 11.64
C SER A 158 13.67 15.61 11.36
N PRO A 159 14.81 15.00 11.77
CA PRO A 159 15.07 13.58 11.55
C PRO A 159 14.05 12.67 12.25
N THR A 160 13.59 13.02 13.45
CA THR A 160 12.53 12.27 14.17
C THR A 160 11.25 12.18 13.35
N ALA A 161 10.88 13.24 12.64
CA ALA A 161 9.70 13.23 11.78
C ALA A 161 9.86 12.30 10.57
N ALA A 162 11.08 12.21 10.01
CA ALA A 162 11.40 11.24 8.97
C ALA A 162 11.31 9.80 9.50
N ASP A 163 11.79 9.55 10.73
CA ASP A 163 11.72 8.24 11.39
C ASP A 163 10.26 7.82 11.66
N ILE A 164 9.43 8.76 12.15
CA ILE A 164 7.98 8.54 12.34
C ILE A 164 7.32 8.14 11.01
N LEU A 165 7.62 8.86 9.93
CA LEU A 165 7.07 8.58 8.61
C LEU A 165 7.53 7.20 8.10
N ALA A 166 8.83 6.91 8.15
CA ALA A 166 9.40 5.64 7.72
C ALA A 166 8.82 4.47 8.52
N GLY A 167 8.75 4.58 9.85
CA GLY A 167 8.15 3.56 10.71
C GLY A 167 6.68 3.30 10.37
N ARG A 168 5.93 4.35 10.06
CA ARG A 168 4.52 4.24 9.64
C ARG A 168 4.35 3.55 8.30
N MET A 169 5.20 3.88 7.32
CA MET A 169 5.23 3.19 6.02
C MET A 169 5.63 1.73 6.16
N TRP A 170 6.58 1.41 7.04
CA TRP A 170 6.93 0.02 7.36
C TRP A 170 5.73 -0.78 7.87
N GLN A 171 5.01 -0.26 8.87
CA GLN A 171 3.85 -0.96 9.44
C GLN A 171 2.79 -1.28 8.39
N GLN A 172 2.61 -0.39 7.41
CA GLN A 172 1.69 -0.63 6.30
C GLN A 172 2.22 -1.69 5.33
N VAL A 173 3.45 -1.55 4.84
CA VAL A 173 4.07 -2.53 3.93
C VAL A 173 4.07 -3.91 4.57
N TRP A 174 4.42 -4.00 5.85
CA TRP A 174 4.43 -5.26 6.58
C TRP A 174 3.04 -5.85 6.77
N ARG A 175 2.01 -5.03 7.03
CA ARG A 175 0.61 -5.51 7.08
C ARG A 175 0.18 -6.10 5.73
N GLN A 176 0.57 -5.49 4.62
CA GLN A 176 0.29 -6.00 3.28
C GLN A 176 1.07 -7.29 2.99
N ALA A 177 2.35 -7.36 3.37
CA ALA A 177 3.16 -8.57 3.24
C ALA A 177 2.53 -9.74 4.02
N ARG A 178 2.11 -9.51 5.27
CA ARG A 178 1.39 -10.51 6.08
C ARG A 178 0.05 -10.93 5.45
N ALA A 179 -0.69 -9.99 4.86
CA ALA A 179 -1.92 -10.31 4.13
C ALA A 179 -1.63 -11.19 2.90
N ALA A 180 -0.55 -10.91 2.17
CA ALA A 180 -0.11 -11.73 1.05
C ALA A 180 0.34 -13.12 1.50
N LEU A 181 1.14 -13.23 2.57
CA LEU A 181 1.57 -14.51 3.16
C LEU A 181 0.38 -15.39 3.57
N ASN A 182 -0.69 -14.78 4.07
CA ASN A 182 -1.94 -15.48 4.42
C ASN A 182 -2.75 -15.98 3.19
N SER A 183 -2.37 -15.61 1.96
CA SER A 183 -2.98 -16.17 0.75
C SER A 183 -2.67 -17.66 0.65
N GLN A 184 -3.71 -18.48 0.45
CA GLN A 184 -3.55 -19.91 0.23
C GLN A 184 -3.04 -20.22 -1.19
N HIS A 185 -3.35 -19.36 -2.16
CA HIS A 185 -2.89 -19.51 -3.54
C HIS A 185 -1.43 -19.04 -3.68
N PRO A 186 -0.48 -19.92 -4.06
CA PRO A 186 0.94 -19.57 -4.18
C PRO A 186 1.22 -18.44 -5.16
N GLY A 187 0.63 -18.48 -6.36
CA GLY A 187 0.76 -17.40 -7.36
C GLY A 187 0.28 -16.02 -6.86
N HIS A 188 -0.88 -15.95 -6.19
CA HIS A 188 -1.36 -14.69 -5.62
C HIS A 188 -0.48 -14.20 -4.46
N ARG A 189 0.05 -15.12 -3.64
CA ARG A 189 1.01 -14.81 -2.57
C ARG A 189 2.27 -14.18 -3.16
N ALA A 190 2.90 -14.86 -4.13
CA ALA A 190 4.10 -14.38 -4.78
C ALA A 190 3.88 -13.03 -5.47
N ALA A 191 2.81 -12.88 -6.25
CA ALA A 191 2.48 -11.62 -6.92
C ALA A 191 2.26 -10.46 -5.92
N GLY A 192 1.53 -10.72 -4.83
CA GLY A 192 1.30 -9.74 -3.76
C GLY A 192 2.60 -9.31 -3.06
N LEU A 193 3.50 -10.25 -2.79
CA LEU A 193 4.80 -9.98 -2.18
C LEU A 193 5.73 -9.22 -3.14
N THR A 194 5.85 -9.65 -4.40
CA THR A 194 6.69 -9.00 -5.40
C THR A 194 6.28 -7.54 -5.64
N LYS A 195 4.96 -7.25 -5.63
CA LYS A 195 4.45 -5.89 -5.80
C LYS A 195 4.98 -4.90 -4.73
N LEU A 196 5.26 -5.36 -3.52
CA LEU A 196 5.72 -4.52 -2.41
C LEU A 196 7.23 -4.18 -2.48
N GLY A 197 7.98 -4.84 -3.37
CA GLY A 197 9.44 -4.67 -3.50
C GLY A 197 9.90 -3.21 -3.63
N PRO A 198 9.35 -2.41 -4.57
CA PRO A 198 9.75 -1.01 -4.75
C PRO A 198 9.53 -0.12 -3.53
N ALA A 199 8.39 -0.30 -2.85
CA ALA A 199 8.06 0.45 -1.63
C ALA A 199 9.03 0.11 -0.50
N LEU A 200 9.31 -1.17 -0.26
CA LEU A 200 10.25 -1.60 0.77
C LEU A 200 11.70 -1.22 0.43
N ALA A 201 12.12 -1.27 -0.84
CA ALA A 201 13.45 -0.80 -1.24
C ALA A 201 13.64 0.70 -0.95
N SER A 202 12.63 1.51 -1.26
CA SER A 202 12.64 2.96 -0.98
C SER A 202 12.66 3.25 0.51
N LEU A 203 11.86 2.51 1.27
CA LEU A 203 11.83 2.58 2.73
C LEU A 203 13.21 2.23 3.33
N VAL A 204 13.83 1.13 2.92
CA VAL A 204 15.16 0.73 3.42
C VAL A 204 16.23 1.78 3.08
N GLN A 205 16.09 2.48 1.96
CA GLN A 205 17.00 3.56 1.58
C GLN A 205 16.93 4.77 2.52
N CYS A 206 15.76 5.07 3.10
CA CYS A 206 15.54 6.24 3.94
C CYS A 206 15.29 5.90 5.43
N SER A 207 15.44 4.63 5.82
CA SER A 207 15.23 4.19 7.21
C SER A 207 16.45 4.49 8.08
N PRO A 208 16.25 4.89 9.35
CA PRO A 208 17.31 4.91 10.34
C PRO A 208 17.78 3.47 10.66
N PRO A 209 19.00 3.30 11.22
CA PRO A 209 19.57 1.99 11.55
C PRO A 209 18.65 1.09 12.38
N GLU A 210 17.99 1.64 13.40
CA GLU A 210 17.11 0.92 14.33
C GLU A 210 15.86 0.36 13.62
N LEU A 211 15.30 1.13 12.69
CA LEU A 211 14.19 0.66 11.85
C LEU A 211 14.69 -0.39 10.87
N GLY A 212 15.87 -0.22 10.30
CA GLY A 212 16.52 -1.21 9.44
C GLY A 212 16.70 -2.57 10.13
N GLU A 213 17.16 -2.58 11.38
CA GLU A 213 17.26 -3.79 12.21
C GLU A 213 15.90 -4.43 12.46
N THR A 214 14.89 -3.61 12.77
CA THR A 214 13.50 -4.08 12.97
C THR A 214 12.93 -4.73 11.70
N ILE A 215 13.15 -4.11 10.53
CA ILE A 215 12.73 -4.65 9.23
C ILE A 215 13.38 -6.02 9.00
N VAL A 216 14.69 -6.12 9.17
CA VAL A 216 15.44 -7.39 8.97
C VAL A 216 14.96 -8.47 9.93
N ALA A 217 14.76 -8.15 11.21
CA ALA A 217 14.29 -9.12 12.20
C ALA A 217 12.91 -9.68 11.83
N GLN A 218 11.98 -8.83 11.41
CA GLN A 218 10.63 -9.26 11.01
C GLN A 218 10.63 -10.05 9.70
N LEU A 219 11.45 -9.68 8.72
CA LEU A 219 11.60 -10.45 7.49
C LEU A 219 12.19 -11.85 7.77
N ARG A 220 13.17 -11.96 8.68
CA ARG A 220 13.78 -13.23 9.07
C ARG A 220 12.84 -14.16 9.82
N ASP A 221 11.94 -13.61 10.64
CA ASP A 221 10.92 -14.39 11.37
C ASP A 221 9.85 -14.98 10.44
N ALA A 222 9.66 -14.40 9.25
CA ALA A 222 8.74 -14.95 8.25
C ALA A 222 9.27 -16.26 7.62
N ASP A 223 8.35 -17.13 7.25
CA ASP A 223 8.64 -18.38 6.56
C ASP A 223 9.22 -18.15 5.15
N ASP A 224 9.81 -19.19 4.55
CA ASP A 224 10.53 -19.11 3.27
C ASP A 224 9.66 -18.65 2.09
N THR A 225 8.33 -18.61 2.23
CA THR A 225 7.45 -18.04 1.21
C THR A 225 7.54 -16.51 1.12
N ILE A 226 8.25 -15.83 2.03
CA ILE A 226 8.60 -14.40 1.93
C ILE A 226 9.63 -14.13 0.81
N THR A 227 10.35 -15.14 0.33
CA THR A 227 11.48 -15.00 -0.60
C THR A 227 11.20 -14.12 -1.84
N PRO A 228 10.01 -14.18 -2.49
CA PRO A 228 9.69 -13.28 -3.61
C PRO A 228 9.76 -11.78 -3.25
N LEU A 229 9.43 -11.40 -2.00
CA LEU A 229 9.59 -10.03 -1.51
C LEU A 229 11.07 -9.67 -1.39
N LEU A 230 11.90 -10.55 -0.81
CA LEU A 230 13.33 -10.30 -0.64
C LEU A 230 14.01 -10.05 -2.00
N VAL A 231 13.74 -10.92 -2.97
CA VAL A 231 14.24 -10.76 -4.35
C VAL A 231 13.75 -9.44 -4.97
N ALA A 232 12.47 -9.11 -4.81
CA ALA A 232 11.90 -7.89 -5.37
C ALA A 232 12.50 -6.61 -4.76
N VAL A 233 12.73 -6.60 -3.44
CA VAL A 233 13.42 -5.50 -2.74
C VAL A 233 14.82 -5.33 -3.28
N LEU A 234 15.61 -6.40 -3.33
CA LEU A 234 16.99 -6.33 -3.80
C LEU A 234 17.08 -5.79 -5.23
N ARG A 235 16.19 -6.25 -6.13
CA ARG A 235 16.11 -5.76 -7.51
C ARG A 235 15.76 -4.27 -7.56
N ALA A 236 14.88 -3.80 -6.68
CA ALA A 236 14.47 -2.39 -6.63
C ALA A 236 15.49 -1.47 -5.94
N SER A 237 16.36 -2.00 -5.06
CA SER A 237 17.36 -1.21 -4.31
C SER A 237 18.51 -0.65 -5.16
N ARG A 238 18.56 -0.95 -6.47
CA ARG A 238 19.56 -0.42 -7.44
C ARG A 238 21.01 -0.49 -6.93
N LEU A 239 21.34 -1.55 -6.18
CA LEU A 239 22.70 -1.84 -5.67
C LEU A 239 23.27 -0.81 -4.68
N ARG A 240 22.44 0.01 -4.02
CA ARG A 240 22.92 0.84 -2.90
C ARG A 240 23.08 -0.03 -1.65
N ALA A 241 24.32 -0.37 -1.31
CA ALA A 241 24.64 -1.19 -0.14
C ALA A 241 24.48 -0.39 1.16
N THR A 242 23.33 -0.54 1.82
CA THR A 242 23.17 -0.24 3.25
C THR A 242 23.34 -1.52 4.07
N SER A 243 23.60 -1.40 5.38
CA SER A 243 23.66 -2.58 6.27
C SER A 243 22.38 -3.42 6.21
N THR A 244 21.22 -2.76 6.11
CA THR A 244 19.92 -3.40 5.93
C THR A 244 19.82 -4.15 4.60
N VAL A 245 20.23 -3.54 3.48
CA VAL A 245 20.23 -4.23 2.17
C VAL A 245 21.16 -5.44 2.19
N SER A 246 22.35 -5.32 2.78
CA SER A 246 23.28 -6.44 2.91
C SER A 246 22.69 -7.58 3.77
N ALA A 247 22.01 -7.25 4.87
CA ALA A 247 21.35 -8.24 5.72
C ALA A 247 20.18 -8.95 5.02
N ILE A 248 19.41 -8.22 4.20
CA ILE A 248 18.34 -8.78 3.35
C ILE A 248 18.95 -9.67 2.26
N SER A 249 20.06 -9.25 1.64
CA SER A 249 20.76 -10.02 0.61
C SER A 249 21.26 -11.36 1.16
N GLN A 250 21.85 -11.35 2.36
CA GLN A 250 22.32 -12.56 3.02
C GLN A 250 21.17 -13.52 3.33
N ASP A 251 20.07 -13.02 3.92
CA ASP A 251 18.88 -13.85 4.21
C ASP A 251 18.27 -14.43 2.91
N CYS A 252 18.17 -13.60 1.86
CA CYS A 252 17.70 -14.03 0.56
C CYS A 252 18.58 -15.15 -0.04
N TRP A 253 19.89 -15.00 0.04
CA TRP A 253 20.85 -16.01 -0.43
C TRP A 253 20.69 -17.34 0.33
N GLU A 254 20.62 -17.30 1.67
CA GLU A 254 20.47 -18.50 2.51
C GLU A 254 19.19 -19.26 2.18
N ARG A 255 18.07 -18.56 1.97
CA ARG A 255 16.78 -19.17 1.61
C ARG A 255 16.80 -19.78 0.21
N LEU A 256 17.37 -19.08 -0.77
CA LEU A 256 17.49 -19.59 -2.14
C LEU A 256 18.39 -20.84 -2.18
N VAL A 257 19.51 -20.84 -1.47
CA VAL A 257 20.38 -22.02 -1.35
C VAL A 257 19.63 -23.18 -0.69
N ARG A 258 18.88 -22.93 0.40
CA ARG A 258 18.07 -23.95 1.07
C ARG A 258 16.98 -24.52 0.17
N GLN A 259 16.31 -23.68 -0.62
CA GLN A 259 15.30 -24.09 -1.60
C GLN A 259 15.94 -24.99 -2.68
N LEU A 260 17.06 -24.58 -3.25
CA LEU A 260 17.74 -25.33 -4.32
C LEU A 260 18.43 -26.61 -3.84
N ALA A 261 18.74 -26.72 -2.55
CA ALA A 261 19.26 -27.94 -1.93
C ALA A 261 18.18 -29.04 -1.77
N GLN A 262 16.89 -28.70 -1.89
CA GLN A 262 15.84 -29.71 -1.92
C GLN A 262 15.93 -30.53 -3.22
N PRO A 263 15.76 -31.86 -3.14
CA PRO A 263 15.81 -32.71 -4.32
C PRO A 263 14.66 -32.38 -5.26
N GLU A 264 14.91 -32.50 -6.57
CA GLU A 264 13.85 -32.38 -7.56
C GLU A 264 12.83 -33.50 -7.38
N ARG A 265 11.55 -33.15 -7.44
CA ARG A 265 10.46 -34.10 -7.34
C ARG A 265 10.46 -34.99 -8.58
N ALA A 266 10.70 -36.28 -8.37
CA ALA A 266 10.71 -37.27 -9.46
C ALA A 266 9.28 -37.76 -9.77
N ASP A 267 8.75 -38.66 -8.93
CA ASP A 267 7.46 -39.32 -9.14
C ASP A 267 6.51 -39.20 -7.92
N ASP A 268 6.83 -38.29 -6.99
CA ASP A 268 5.99 -38.04 -5.82
C ASP A 268 4.87 -37.08 -6.19
N TRP A 269 3.61 -37.52 -6.16
CA TRP A 269 2.45 -36.68 -6.45
C TRP A 269 1.90 -35.92 -5.24
N SER A 270 2.48 -36.12 -4.05
CA SER A 270 1.90 -35.61 -2.81
C SER A 270 1.93 -34.08 -2.71
N ILE A 271 0.78 -33.49 -2.36
CA ILE A 271 0.58 -32.07 -2.13
C ILE A 271 0.24 -31.85 -0.66
N SER A 272 1.12 -31.14 0.05
CA SER A 272 0.85 -30.73 1.43
C SER A 272 -0.23 -29.65 1.44
N TRP A 273 -1.41 -30.00 1.94
CA TRP A 273 -2.53 -29.07 2.05
C TRP A 273 -3.40 -29.38 3.26
N SER A 274 -3.97 -28.33 3.86
CA SER A 274 -4.95 -28.44 4.93
C SER A 274 -6.14 -27.52 4.68
N GLY A 275 -7.33 -28.01 5.01
CA GLY A 275 -8.59 -27.28 4.87
C GLY A 275 -9.16 -26.80 6.20
N CYS A 276 -10.49 -26.63 6.27
CA CYS A 276 -11.18 -26.15 7.47
C CYS A 276 -11.33 -27.20 8.60
N GLY A 277 -10.69 -28.36 8.46
CA GLY A 277 -10.74 -29.45 9.45
C GLY A 277 -12.00 -30.32 9.41
N CYS A 278 -12.98 -30.03 8.55
CA CYS A 278 -14.17 -30.88 8.40
C CYS A 278 -13.80 -32.25 7.79
N ALA A 279 -14.69 -33.25 7.92
CA ALA A 279 -14.45 -34.61 7.40
C ALA A 279 -14.14 -34.64 5.89
N ASP A 280 -14.76 -33.74 5.12
CA ASP A 280 -14.48 -33.62 3.69
C ASP A 280 -13.05 -33.07 3.44
N CYS A 281 -12.64 -32.04 4.17
CA CYS A 281 -11.27 -31.51 4.09
C CYS A 281 -10.22 -32.54 4.51
N GLN A 282 -10.50 -33.36 5.53
CA GLN A 282 -9.58 -34.42 5.97
C GLN A 282 -9.42 -35.50 4.89
N ARG A 283 -10.52 -35.94 4.28
CA ARG A 283 -10.47 -36.89 3.15
C ARG A 283 -9.75 -36.31 1.95
N PHE A 284 -10.00 -35.04 1.63
CA PHE A 284 -9.33 -34.37 0.52
C PHE A 284 -7.83 -34.19 0.77
N ALA A 285 -7.43 -33.80 1.98
CA ALA A 285 -6.02 -33.75 2.37
C ALA A 285 -5.35 -35.13 2.33
N GLY A 286 -6.06 -36.20 2.68
CA GLY A 286 -5.57 -37.57 2.55
C GLY A 286 -5.33 -37.98 1.08
N PHE A 287 -6.23 -37.59 0.17
CA PHE A 287 -6.04 -37.78 -1.27
C PHE A 287 -4.81 -37.02 -1.78
N LEU A 288 -4.73 -35.72 -1.48
CA LEU A 288 -3.59 -34.89 -1.88
C LEU A 288 -2.27 -35.37 -1.27
N GLY A 289 -2.28 -35.90 -0.05
CA GLY A 289 -1.07 -36.40 0.62
C GLY A 289 -0.55 -37.73 0.06
N SER A 290 -1.24 -38.34 -0.90
CA SER A 290 -0.83 -39.61 -1.49
C SER A 290 0.24 -39.39 -2.57
N PRO A 291 1.39 -40.08 -2.52
CA PRO A 291 2.41 -39.97 -3.56
C PRO A 291 2.01 -40.66 -4.87
N THR A 292 0.96 -41.49 -4.87
CA THR A 292 0.58 -42.34 -6.02
C THR A 292 -0.89 -42.25 -6.44
N GLU A 293 -1.78 -41.79 -5.55
CA GLU A 293 -3.21 -41.70 -5.86
C GLU A 293 -3.53 -40.42 -6.65
N ARG A 294 -3.57 -40.53 -7.97
CA ARG A 294 -3.76 -39.36 -8.86
C ARG A 294 -5.21 -38.98 -9.11
N THR A 295 -6.15 -39.88 -8.86
CA THR A 295 -7.58 -39.68 -9.17
C THR A 295 -8.47 -40.10 -8.02
N LEU A 296 -9.45 -39.26 -7.68
CA LEU A 296 -10.46 -39.57 -6.68
C LEU A 296 -11.87 -39.40 -7.24
N ASP A 297 -12.61 -40.50 -7.28
CA ASP A 297 -14.05 -40.53 -7.56
C ASP A 297 -14.84 -40.43 -6.25
N TRP A 298 -15.42 -39.26 -5.98
CA TRP A 298 -16.05 -38.98 -4.69
C TRP A 298 -17.55 -38.65 -4.79
N PRO A 299 -18.44 -39.60 -4.46
CA PRO A 299 -19.88 -39.35 -4.41
C PRO A 299 -20.20 -38.38 -3.26
N LEU A 300 -20.73 -37.21 -3.60
CA LEU A 300 -20.97 -36.12 -2.65
C LEU A 300 -22.29 -35.41 -2.97
N ALA A 301 -22.93 -34.83 -1.97
CA ALA A 301 -24.07 -33.92 -2.19
C ALA A 301 -23.59 -32.56 -2.75
N GLN A 302 -24.48 -31.80 -3.40
CA GLN A 302 -24.11 -30.56 -4.11
C GLN A 302 -23.35 -29.55 -3.24
N ARG A 303 -23.83 -29.26 -2.03
CA ARG A 303 -23.16 -28.30 -1.11
C ARG A 303 -21.74 -28.75 -0.74
N ARG A 304 -21.55 -30.05 -0.50
CA ARG A 304 -20.24 -30.62 -0.18
C ARG A 304 -19.29 -30.58 -1.37
N ARG A 305 -19.78 -30.85 -2.59
CA ARG A 305 -18.98 -30.66 -3.82
C ARG A 305 -18.57 -29.21 -4.02
N GLN A 306 -19.51 -28.27 -3.85
CA GLN A 306 -19.23 -26.84 -3.99
C GLN A 306 -18.17 -26.36 -3.00
N HIS A 307 -18.19 -26.88 -1.77
CA HIS A 307 -17.15 -26.62 -0.78
C HIS A 307 -15.76 -27.03 -1.27
N ILE A 308 -15.60 -28.24 -1.83
CA ILE A 308 -14.31 -28.71 -2.37
C ILE A 308 -13.88 -27.90 -3.60
N HIS A 309 -14.79 -27.62 -4.54
CA HIS A 309 -14.51 -26.75 -5.70
C HIS A 309 -13.92 -25.40 -5.26
N GLN A 310 -14.58 -24.72 -4.31
CA GLN A 310 -14.12 -23.43 -3.80
C GLN A 310 -12.75 -23.51 -3.10
N LEU A 311 -12.46 -24.60 -2.40
CA LEU A 311 -11.18 -24.79 -1.74
C LEU A 311 -10.04 -25.00 -2.74
N ILE A 312 -10.28 -25.77 -3.80
CA ILE A 312 -9.31 -25.96 -4.88
C ILE A 312 -9.00 -24.63 -5.55
N ASP A 313 -10.03 -23.88 -5.95
CA ASP A 313 -9.85 -22.59 -6.62
C ASP A 313 -9.16 -21.57 -5.70
N ARG A 314 -9.55 -21.50 -4.41
CA ARG A 314 -8.97 -20.58 -3.43
C ARG A 314 -7.51 -20.88 -3.11
N ALA A 315 -7.13 -22.14 -3.05
CA ALA A 315 -5.75 -22.56 -2.79
C ALA A 315 -4.93 -22.69 -4.08
N GLY A 316 -5.54 -22.56 -5.25
CA GLY A 316 -4.87 -22.72 -6.55
C GLY A 316 -4.26 -24.10 -6.70
N LEU A 317 -4.91 -25.16 -6.20
CA LEU A 317 -4.33 -26.51 -6.23
C LEU A 317 -4.26 -27.03 -7.67
N PRO A 318 -3.18 -27.74 -8.07
CA PRO A 318 -2.99 -28.28 -9.42
C PRO A 318 -3.84 -29.55 -9.64
N VAL A 319 -5.15 -29.45 -9.39
CA VAL A 319 -6.12 -30.55 -9.43
C VAL A 319 -7.32 -30.14 -10.27
N THR A 320 -7.63 -30.91 -11.30
CA THR A 320 -8.90 -30.76 -12.03
C THR A 320 -10.05 -31.23 -11.16
N HIS A 321 -11.19 -30.53 -11.24
CA HIS A 321 -12.36 -30.81 -10.41
C HIS A 321 -13.64 -30.79 -11.25
N VAL A 322 -14.14 -31.97 -11.60
CA VAL A 322 -15.30 -32.10 -12.52
C VAL A 322 -16.42 -32.87 -11.84
N THR A 323 -17.65 -32.31 -11.86
CA THR A 323 -18.82 -33.06 -11.40
C THR A 323 -19.36 -33.93 -12.54
N ARG A 324 -19.25 -35.25 -12.40
CA ARG A 324 -19.89 -36.24 -13.27
C ARG A 324 -21.36 -36.42 -12.88
N ARG A 325 -22.26 -35.97 -13.74
CA ARG A 325 -23.73 -35.93 -13.51
C ARG A 325 -24.41 -37.22 -13.97
N LYS A 326 -24.01 -38.37 -13.40
CA LYS A 326 -24.62 -39.68 -13.66
C LYS A 326 -24.90 -40.40 -12.34
N GLY A 327 -26.15 -40.85 -12.13
CA GLY A 327 -26.60 -41.45 -10.87
C GLY A 327 -26.90 -40.43 -9.78
N SER A 328 -27.30 -40.89 -8.59
CA SER A 328 -27.45 -40.05 -7.39
C SER A 328 -26.84 -40.76 -6.19
N PRO A 329 -25.96 -40.09 -5.41
CA PRO A 329 -25.47 -38.72 -5.59
C PRO A 329 -24.50 -38.58 -6.78
N TYR A 330 -24.41 -37.39 -7.37
CA TYR A 330 -23.38 -37.08 -8.39
C TYR A 330 -21.96 -37.20 -7.81
N VAL A 331 -21.02 -37.59 -8.67
CA VAL A 331 -19.63 -37.85 -8.29
C VAL A 331 -18.76 -36.64 -8.64
N LEU A 332 -18.01 -36.13 -7.67
CA LEU A 332 -16.90 -35.21 -7.90
C LEU A 332 -15.68 -36.04 -8.30
N VAL A 333 -15.19 -35.82 -9.51
CA VAL A 333 -13.97 -36.45 -10.03
C VAL A 333 -12.84 -35.45 -9.86
N LEU A 334 -11.85 -35.82 -9.06
CA LEU A 334 -10.63 -35.05 -8.87
C LEU A 334 -9.49 -35.75 -9.60
N THR A 335 -8.64 -34.99 -10.29
CA THR A 335 -7.44 -35.54 -10.94
C THR A 335 -6.30 -34.56 -10.81
N GLU A 336 -5.23 -34.99 -10.15
CA GLU A 336 -3.97 -34.25 -10.07
C GLU A 336 -3.34 -34.10 -11.46
N THR A 337 -2.73 -32.95 -11.67
CA THR A 337 -2.23 -32.55 -12.99
C THR A 337 -0.72 -32.41 -12.99
N ASP A 338 -0.12 -32.55 -14.18
CA ASP A 338 1.31 -32.30 -14.38
C ASP A 338 1.71 -30.83 -14.07
N GLU A 339 0.73 -29.95 -13.86
CA GLU A 339 0.94 -28.58 -13.40
C GLU A 339 1.70 -28.54 -12.06
N LEU A 340 1.57 -29.57 -11.22
CA LEU A 340 2.37 -29.70 -10.00
C LEU A 340 3.88 -29.65 -10.30
N PHE A 341 4.35 -30.53 -11.18
CA PHE A 341 5.76 -30.62 -11.57
C PHE A 341 6.20 -29.40 -12.37
N ALA A 342 5.35 -28.92 -13.29
CA ALA A 342 5.65 -27.73 -14.09
C ALA A 342 5.86 -26.49 -13.22
N ARG A 343 5.05 -26.31 -12.16
CA ARG A 343 5.20 -25.23 -11.19
C ARG A 343 6.48 -25.36 -10.38
N GLU A 344 6.77 -26.54 -9.83
CA GLU A 344 7.99 -26.75 -9.04
C GLU A 344 9.27 -26.56 -9.89
N ALA A 345 9.26 -27.02 -11.14
CA ALA A 345 10.36 -26.78 -12.08
C ALA A 345 10.53 -25.28 -12.40
N SER A 346 9.42 -24.55 -12.59
CA SER A 346 9.44 -23.09 -12.79
C SER A 346 9.97 -22.36 -11.56
N ASP A 347 9.47 -22.69 -10.36
CA ASP A 347 9.90 -22.09 -9.09
C ASP A 347 11.39 -22.33 -8.85
N ARG A 348 11.88 -23.53 -9.17
CA ARG A 348 13.30 -23.87 -9.11
C ARG A 348 14.12 -23.04 -10.09
N HIS A 349 13.69 -22.94 -11.35
CA HIS A 349 14.38 -22.14 -12.37
C HIS A 349 14.44 -20.65 -11.98
N GLU A 350 13.35 -20.09 -11.45
CA GLU A 350 13.31 -18.73 -10.94
C GLU A 350 14.25 -18.54 -9.75
N ALA A 351 14.32 -19.51 -8.83
CA ALA A 351 15.25 -19.49 -7.70
C ALA A 351 16.72 -19.58 -8.13
N GLU A 352 17.05 -20.40 -9.12
CA GLU A 352 18.40 -20.48 -9.71
C GLU A 352 18.80 -19.14 -10.35
N ALA A 353 17.91 -18.56 -11.16
CA ALA A 353 18.13 -17.26 -11.78
C ALA A 353 18.27 -16.13 -10.73
N ALA A 354 17.45 -16.15 -9.68
CA ALA A 354 17.53 -15.21 -8.58
C ALA A 354 18.85 -15.35 -7.81
N LEU A 355 19.28 -16.57 -7.48
CA LEU A 355 20.52 -16.83 -6.75
C LEU A 355 21.74 -16.37 -7.54
N MET A 356 21.82 -16.74 -8.83
CA MET A 356 22.89 -16.27 -9.72
C MET A 356 22.97 -14.75 -9.76
N TRP A 357 21.82 -14.08 -9.85
CA TRP A 357 21.76 -12.64 -9.85
C TRP A 357 22.20 -12.03 -8.50
N VAL A 358 21.70 -12.55 -7.36
CA VAL A 358 22.09 -12.07 -6.02
C VAL A 358 23.60 -12.20 -5.81
N VAL A 359 24.19 -13.34 -6.16
CA VAL A 359 25.64 -13.56 -6.07
C VAL A 359 26.41 -12.60 -6.97
N SER A 360 25.94 -12.36 -8.20
CA SER A 360 26.60 -11.41 -9.10
C SER A 360 26.47 -9.95 -8.64
N ALA A 361 25.39 -9.59 -7.95
CA ALA A 361 25.06 -8.22 -7.60
C ALA A 361 25.60 -7.80 -6.23
N PHE A 362 25.73 -8.74 -5.28
CA PHE A 362 26.05 -8.48 -3.88
C PHE A 362 27.16 -9.40 -3.32
N GLY A 363 27.66 -10.37 -4.11
CA GLY A 363 28.70 -11.32 -3.71
C GLY A 363 30.13 -10.85 -3.91
#